data_AF-A0A2E9D9R3-F1
#
_entry.id   AF-A0A2E9D9R3-F1
#
_cell.length_a   1.000
_cell.length_b   1.000
_cell.length_c   1.000
_cell.angle_alpha   90.00
_cell.angle_beta   90.00
_cell.angle_gamma   90.00
#
_symmetry.space_group_name_H-M   'P 1'
#
loop_
_entity.id
_entity.type
_entity.pdbx_description
1 polymer ?
#
loop_
_entity_poly.entity_id
_entity_poly.type
_entity_poly.pdbx_seq_one_letter_code
_entity_poly.pdbx_strand_id
1 'polypeptide(L)'
;PDLTAMGKIIGGGMPVGAFGGRKDIMSIFDQSEGKSYIPHSGTFNGNPMTLAAGLVTMNHLTPEVYDRLNNLGEILRQKLRSVFAEFEIPTVISGIGSFFGIHFRDNEITDYRSTFDSNKSMRRLLFLSLINSGILLQSQAAGSLNILSTELEIDTLVNTTRDVLERIKY
;
A
#
# COMPACT_ATOMS: atom_id res chain seq x y z
N PRO A 1 7.80 -12.26 -15.26
CA PRO A 1 8.84 -12.51 -14.23
C PRO A 1 9.16 -14.01 -14.19
N ASP A 2 10.40 -14.42 -13.96
CA ASP A 2 10.75 -15.84 -13.80
C ASP A 2 10.19 -16.43 -12.50
N LEU A 3 10.27 -15.65 -11.42
CA LEU A 3 9.67 -15.91 -10.11
C LEU A 3 8.97 -14.65 -9.59
N THR A 4 7.87 -14.87 -8.88
CA THR A 4 7.06 -13.85 -8.21
C THR A 4 6.86 -14.28 -6.76
N ALA A 5 7.20 -13.41 -5.83
CA ALA A 5 6.86 -13.56 -4.41
C ALA A 5 5.61 -12.73 -4.09
N MET A 6 4.74 -13.29 -3.27
CA MET A 6 3.46 -12.70 -2.86
C MET A 6 3.27 -12.89 -1.35
N GLY A 7 2.43 -12.06 -0.77
CA GLY A 7 2.07 -12.14 0.65
C GLY A 7 0.92 -11.18 0.93
N LYS A 8 0.82 -10.70 2.18
CA LYS A 8 -0.16 -9.69 2.59
C LYS A 8 -1.59 -10.18 2.32
N ILE A 9 -2.31 -9.51 1.42
CA ILE A 9 -3.74 -9.68 1.20
C ILE A 9 -4.14 -11.06 0.66
N ILE A 10 -3.20 -11.82 0.09
CA ILE A 10 -3.49 -13.16 -0.47
C ILE A 10 -3.95 -14.17 0.60
N GLY A 11 -3.78 -13.85 1.89
CA GLY A 11 -4.23 -14.66 3.02
C GLY A 11 -5.50 -14.14 3.69
N GLY A 12 -6.13 -13.09 3.16
CA GLY A 12 -7.35 -12.53 3.75
C GLY A 12 -7.17 -12.03 5.19
N GLY A 13 -5.99 -11.49 5.51
CA GLY A 13 -5.62 -11.05 6.86
C GLY A 13 -4.93 -12.12 7.72
N MET A 14 -4.87 -13.38 7.25
CA MET A 14 -4.10 -14.44 7.89
C MET A 14 -2.63 -14.44 7.44
N PRO A 15 -1.69 -14.92 8.28
CA PRO A 15 -0.27 -15.00 7.92
C PRO A 15 -0.04 -15.90 6.70
N VAL A 16 0.53 -15.34 5.63
CA VAL A 16 0.88 -16.09 4.43
C VAL A 16 1.99 -15.43 3.63
N GLY A 17 2.82 -16.28 3.03
CA GLY A 17 3.69 -15.94 1.92
C GLY A 17 3.55 -17.02 0.86
N ALA A 18 3.67 -16.64 -0.41
CA ALA A 18 3.67 -17.56 -1.53
C ALA A 18 4.75 -17.14 -2.52
N PHE A 19 5.31 -18.10 -3.24
CA PHE A 19 6.15 -17.83 -4.40
C PHE A 19 5.76 -18.79 -5.51
N GLY A 20 5.89 -18.33 -6.75
CA GLY A 20 5.56 -19.09 -7.94
C GLY A 20 6.17 -18.44 -9.16
N GLY A 21 6.09 -19.10 -10.31
CA GLY A 21 6.70 -18.58 -11.51
C GLY A 21 6.73 -19.60 -12.62
N ARG A 22 7.79 -19.60 -13.41
CA ARG A 22 7.94 -20.53 -14.53
C ARG A 22 7.91 -21.99 -14.06
N LYS A 23 7.26 -22.83 -14.86
CA LYS A 23 7.07 -24.25 -14.57
C LYS A 23 8.39 -25.00 -14.42
N ASP A 24 9.39 -24.71 -15.26
CA ASP A 24 10.71 -25.35 -15.23
C ASP A 24 11.51 -25.03 -13.96
N ILE A 25 11.27 -23.86 -13.34
CA ILE A 25 11.82 -23.52 -12.04
C ILE A 25 11.03 -24.22 -10.93
N MET A 26 9.69 -24.13 -10.96
CA MET A 26 8.85 -24.70 -9.90
C MET A 26 8.89 -26.24 -9.86
N SER A 27 9.23 -26.92 -10.95
CA SER A 27 9.34 -28.38 -11.01
C SER A 27 10.44 -28.94 -10.10
N ILE A 28 11.40 -28.14 -9.63
CA ILE A 28 12.42 -28.61 -8.68
C ILE A 28 11.83 -28.97 -7.30
N PHE A 29 10.62 -28.50 -6.99
CA PHE A 29 9.90 -28.82 -5.75
C PHE A 29 8.94 -30.02 -5.91
N ASP A 30 8.79 -30.55 -7.14
CA ASP A 30 7.87 -31.64 -7.43
C ASP A 30 8.42 -32.98 -6.92
N GLN A 31 7.68 -33.59 -5.99
CA GLN A 31 8.03 -34.87 -5.37
C GLN A 31 7.50 -36.07 -6.15
N SER A 32 6.62 -35.86 -7.15
CA SER A 32 5.91 -36.92 -7.87
C SER A 32 6.75 -37.57 -8.98
N GLU A 33 7.72 -36.84 -9.57
CA GLU A 33 8.50 -37.33 -10.71
C GLU A 33 9.70 -38.22 -10.34
N GLY A 34 9.93 -38.51 -9.05
CA GLY A 34 11.03 -39.39 -8.61
C GLY A 34 12.46 -38.86 -8.86
N LYS A 35 12.60 -37.60 -9.27
CA LYS A 35 13.88 -36.89 -9.41
C LYS A 35 14.36 -36.35 -8.05
N SER A 36 15.62 -35.92 -7.98
CA SER A 36 16.10 -35.12 -6.85
C SER A 36 15.25 -33.84 -6.77
N TYR A 37 14.56 -33.64 -5.65
CA TYR A 37 13.69 -32.50 -5.38
C TYR A 37 14.24 -31.66 -4.22
N ILE A 38 13.88 -30.38 -4.18
CA ILE A 38 14.19 -29.49 -3.06
C ILE A 38 13.01 -29.51 -2.08
N PRO A 39 13.22 -29.89 -0.80
CA PRO A 39 12.15 -29.88 0.18
C PRO A 39 11.73 -28.45 0.53
N HIS A 40 10.43 -28.18 0.46
CA HIS A 40 9.82 -26.95 0.95
C HIS A 40 8.79 -27.29 2.04
N SER A 41 9.28 -27.46 3.27
CA SER A 41 8.45 -27.79 4.43
C SER A 41 8.03 -26.54 5.20
N GLY A 42 7.01 -26.69 6.05
CA GLY A 42 6.58 -25.66 6.99
C GLY A 42 5.29 -26.06 7.67
N THR A 43 5.26 -26.04 9.00
CA THR A 43 4.13 -26.53 9.81
C THR A 43 2.80 -25.85 9.46
N PHE A 44 2.85 -24.57 9.09
CA PHE A 44 1.67 -23.77 8.76
C PHE A 44 1.50 -23.51 7.25
N ASN A 45 2.37 -24.10 6.41
CA ASN A 45 2.22 -23.97 4.96
C ASN A 45 0.89 -24.63 4.55
N GLY A 46 0.07 -23.88 3.81
CA GLY A 46 -1.24 -24.38 3.38
C GLY A 46 -2.24 -24.61 4.52
N ASN A 47 -2.08 -23.94 5.66
CA ASN A 47 -3.06 -24.05 6.75
C ASN A 47 -4.50 -23.72 6.24
N PRO A 48 -5.51 -24.56 6.52
CA PRO A 48 -6.86 -24.40 5.98
C PRO A 48 -7.53 -23.05 6.26
N MET A 49 -7.28 -22.44 7.42
CA MET A 49 -7.83 -21.11 7.75
C MET A 49 -7.29 -20.04 6.81
N THR A 50 -5.98 -20.09 6.54
CA THR A 50 -5.31 -19.14 5.64
C THR A 50 -5.77 -19.34 4.21
N LEU A 51 -5.89 -20.60 3.76
CA LEU A 51 -6.34 -20.92 2.40
C LEU A 51 -7.80 -20.52 2.17
N ALA A 52 -8.69 -20.78 3.14
CA ALA A 52 -10.10 -20.41 3.04
C ALA A 52 -10.29 -18.88 3.01
N ALA A 53 -9.66 -18.15 3.94
CA ALA A 53 -9.73 -16.69 4.00
C ALA A 53 -9.12 -16.04 2.74
N GLY A 54 -7.97 -16.57 2.29
CA GLY A 54 -7.30 -16.14 1.07
C GLY A 54 -8.16 -16.34 -0.16
N LEU A 55 -8.73 -17.53 -0.37
CA LEU A 55 -9.58 -17.84 -1.51
C LEU A 55 -10.79 -16.91 -1.61
N VAL A 56 -11.52 -16.72 -0.49
CA VAL A 56 -12.67 -15.81 -0.45
C VAL A 56 -12.23 -14.38 -0.77
N THR A 57 -11.14 -13.92 -0.17
CA THR A 57 -10.59 -12.57 -0.44
C THR A 57 -10.26 -12.38 -1.91
N MET A 58 -9.51 -13.31 -2.50
CA MET A 58 -9.10 -13.21 -3.91
C MET A 58 -10.29 -13.24 -4.87
N ASN A 59 -11.35 -14.00 -4.56
CA ASN A 59 -12.58 -14.01 -5.35
C ASN A 59 -13.33 -12.66 -5.34
N HIS A 60 -13.17 -11.87 -4.28
CA HIS A 60 -13.75 -10.51 -4.20
C HIS A 60 -12.88 -9.43 -4.85
N LEU A 61 -11.61 -9.71 -5.12
CA LEU A 61 -10.67 -8.76 -5.72
C LEU A 61 -10.70 -8.88 -7.25
N THR A 62 -11.83 -8.51 -7.85
CA THR A 62 -12.04 -8.56 -9.30
C THR A 62 -11.37 -7.39 -10.02
N PRO A 63 -11.15 -7.46 -11.34
CA PRO A 63 -10.63 -6.34 -12.13
C PRO A 63 -11.40 -5.03 -11.91
N GLU A 64 -12.73 -5.09 -11.84
CA GLU A 64 -13.59 -3.90 -11.64
C GLU A 64 -13.37 -3.26 -10.26
N VAL A 65 -13.09 -4.08 -9.23
CA VAL A 65 -12.73 -3.58 -7.89
C VAL A 65 -11.38 -2.87 -7.94
N TYR A 66 -10.41 -3.43 -8.65
CA TYR A 66 -9.11 -2.79 -8.83
C TYR A 66 -9.20 -1.50 -9.65
N ASP A 67 -9.98 -1.47 -10.72
CA ASP A 67 -10.18 -0.26 -11.54
C ASP A 67 -10.81 0.86 -10.70
N ARG A 68 -11.84 0.54 -9.90
CA ARG A 68 -12.43 1.49 -8.94
C ARG A 68 -11.38 2.01 -7.95
N LEU A 69 -10.61 1.12 -7.32
CA LEU A 69 -9.59 1.49 -6.34
C LEU A 69 -8.45 2.33 -6.96
N ASN A 70 -8.07 2.03 -8.19
CA ASN A 70 -7.05 2.77 -8.93
C ASN A 70 -7.53 4.20 -9.23
N ASN A 71 -8.78 4.35 -9.66
CA ASN A 71 -9.41 5.65 -9.88
C ASN A 71 -9.49 6.47 -8.59
N LEU A 72 -10.00 5.86 -7.51
CA LEU A 72 -10.08 6.50 -6.19
C LEU A 72 -8.69 6.92 -5.67
N GLY A 73 -7.69 6.07 -5.84
CA GLY A 73 -6.32 6.39 -5.45
C GLY A 73 -5.76 7.58 -6.24
N GLU A 74 -6.09 7.70 -7.53
CA GLU A 74 -5.65 8.86 -8.33
C GLU A 74 -6.37 10.14 -7.91
N ILE A 75 -7.69 10.09 -7.69
CA ILE A 75 -8.45 11.22 -7.16
C ILE A 75 -7.85 11.70 -5.84
N LEU A 76 -7.55 10.78 -4.92
CA LEU A 76 -6.92 11.11 -3.64
C LEU A 76 -5.56 11.81 -3.84
N ARG A 77 -4.68 11.24 -4.67
CA ARG A 77 -3.36 11.83 -4.93
C ARG A 77 -3.49 13.23 -5.54
N GLN A 78 -4.42 13.45 -6.48
CA GLN A 78 -4.67 14.76 -7.07
C GLN A 78 -5.16 15.77 -6.04
N LYS A 79 -6.17 15.41 -5.23
CA LYS A 79 -6.71 16.29 -4.18
C LYS A 79 -5.65 16.65 -3.13
N LEU A 80 -4.81 15.70 -2.72
CA LEU A 80 -3.68 15.98 -1.82
C LEU A 80 -2.68 16.95 -2.46
N ARG A 81 -2.30 16.77 -3.74
CA ARG A 81 -1.41 17.71 -4.44
C ARG A 81 -1.97 19.13 -4.43
N SER A 82 -3.27 19.28 -4.73
CA SER A 82 -3.93 20.58 -4.71
C SER A 82 -3.90 21.20 -3.31
N VAL A 83 -4.23 20.44 -2.27
CA VAL A 83 -4.20 20.95 -0.89
C VAL A 83 -2.80 21.44 -0.51
N PHE A 84 -1.73 20.68 -0.74
CA PHE A 84 -0.39 21.17 -0.38
C PHE A 84 0.06 22.37 -1.23
N ALA A 85 -0.35 22.43 -2.50
CA ALA A 85 -0.05 23.56 -3.38
C ALA A 85 -0.74 24.86 -2.91
N GLU A 86 -1.98 24.79 -2.41
CA GLU A 86 -2.71 25.95 -1.88
C GLU A 86 -2.01 26.59 -0.66
N PHE A 87 -1.27 25.80 0.12
CA PHE A 87 -0.52 26.27 1.28
C PHE A 87 0.94 26.61 0.94
N GLU A 88 1.32 26.54 -0.35
CA GLU A 88 2.69 26.77 -0.82
C GLU A 88 3.73 25.88 -0.11
N ILE A 89 3.34 24.65 0.27
CA ILE A 89 4.23 23.70 0.96
C ILE A 89 4.86 22.77 -0.09
N PRO A 90 6.19 22.77 -0.24
CA PRO A 90 6.85 21.83 -1.12
C PRO A 90 6.59 20.38 -0.74
N THR A 91 5.86 19.67 -1.60
CA THR A 91 5.56 18.26 -1.41
C THR A 91 5.54 17.50 -2.71
N VAL A 92 5.93 16.23 -2.64
CA VAL A 92 5.73 15.24 -3.68
C VAL A 92 4.71 14.22 -3.18
N ILE A 93 3.63 14.04 -3.93
CA ILE A 93 2.64 12.99 -3.69
C ILE A 93 2.90 11.84 -4.66
N SER A 94 3.47 10.76 -4.12
CA SER A 94 3.79 9.54 -4.85
C SER A 94 2.70 8.48 -4.67
N GLY A 95 2.65 7.47 -5.53
CA GLY A 95 1.82 6.29 -5.33
C GLY A 95 1.46 5.57 -6.64
N ILE A 96 0.82 4.43 -6.50
CA ILE A 96 0.28 3.64 -7.61
C ILE A 96 -0.97 2.91 -7.15
N GLY A 97 -1.99 2.84 -8.02
CA GLY A 97 -3.26 2.19 -7.70
C GLY A 97 -3.88 2.79 -6.43
N SER A 98 -4.16 1.95 -5.43
CA SER A 98 -4.71 2.39 -4.13
C SER A 98 -3.68 3.00 -3.17
N PHE A 99 -2.38 2.94 -3.48
CA PHE A 99 -1.32 3.43 -2.59
C PHE A 99 -1.02 4.91 -2.80
N PHE A 100 -0.65 5.59 -1.71
CA PHE A 100 -0.15 6.95 -1.74
C PHE A 100 0.93 7.19 -0.67
N GLY A 101 1.74 8.23 -0.87
CA GLY A 101 2.74 8.70 0.08
C GLY A 101 2.98 10.20 -0.07
N ILE A 102 3.09 10.88 1.06
CA ILE A 102 3.32 12.32 1.17
C ILE A 102 4.77 12.55 1.59
N HIS A 103 5.52 13.27 0.76
CA HIS A 103 6.94 13.54 0.96
C HIS A 103 7.19 15.04 0.95
N PHE A 104 7.61 15.60 2.09
CA PHE A 104 7.87 17.03 2.24
C PHE A 104 9.24 17.41 1.62
N ARG A 105 9.26 17.71 0.33
CA ARG A 105 10.44 18.06 -0.48
C ARG A 105 10.02 18.71 -1.80
N ASP A 106 10.98 19.36 -2.47
CA ASP A 106 10.77 20.01 -3.77
C ASP A 106 10.99 19.07 -4.98
N ASN A 107 11.92 18.13 -4.86
CA ASN A 107 12.39 17.33 -6.00
C ASN A 107 11.68 15.98 -6.13
N GLU A 108 11.58 15.49 -7.37
CA GLU A 108 10.99 14.18 -7.68
C GLU A 108 11.67 13.02 -6.95
N ILE A 109 10.89 11.97 -6.66
CA ILE A 109 11.36 10.71 -6.06
C ILE A 109 11.61 9.70 -7.17
N THR A 110 12.88 9.45 -7.48
CA THR A 110 13.29 8.51 -8.54
C THR A 110 13.85 7.21 -7.98
N ASP A 111 14.32 7.21 -6.73
CA ASP A 111 14.87 6.04 -6.05
C ASP A 111 14.69 6.10 -4.53
N TYR A 112 15.12 5.04 -3.84
CA TYR A 112 15.05 4.97 -2.38
C TYR A 112 15.85 6.09 -1.68
N ARG A 113 17.03 6.44 -2.17
CA ARG A 113 17.91 7.44 -1.54
C ARG A 113 17.30 8.84 -1.65
N SER A 114 16.61 9.15 -2.74
CA SER A 114 15.92 10.42 -2.93
C SER A 114 14.86 10.70 -1.86
N THR A 115 14.33 9.66 -1.19
CA THR A 115 13.37 9.84 -0.10
C THR A 115 13.99 10.44 1.18
N PHE A 116 15.32 10.38 1.33
CA PHE A 116 16.01 10.78 2.56
C PHE A 116 16.00 12.29 2.80
N ASP A 117 15.90 13.07 1.72
CA ASP A 117 15.88 14.53 1.75
C ASP A 117 14.54 15.10 2.21
N SER A 118 13.53 14.25 2.45
CA SER A 118 12.22 14.69 2.93
C SER A 118 12.30 15.26 4.34
N ASN A 119 11.61 16.38 4.60
CA ASN A 119 11.53 17.00 5.92
C ASN A 119 10.82 16.06 6.93
N LYS A 120 11.63 15.41 7.77
CA LYS A 120 11.18 14.41 8.75
C LYS A 120 10.34 15.04 9.86
N SER A 121 10.62 16.28 10.23
CA SER A 121 9.88 17.01 11.28
C SER A 121 8.46 17.33 10.80
N MET A 122 8.32 17.87 9.59
CA MET A 122 7.00 18.12 9.00
C MET A 122 6.20 16.83 8.82
N ARG A 123 6.85 15.75 8.35
CA ARG A 123 6.20 14.43 8.25
C ARG A 123 5.66 13.95 9.59
N ARG A 124 6.47 14.08 10.66
CA ARG A 124 6.06 13.68 12.02
C ARG A 124 4.94 14.57 12.56
N LEU A 125 5.00 15.89 12.32
CA LEU A 125 3.97 16.82 12.73
C LEU A 125 2.64 16.53 12.04
N LEU A 126 2.66 16.34 10.71
CA LEU A 126 1.46 15.93 9.95
C LEU A 126 0.87 14.63 10.51
N PHE A 127 1.71 13.61 10.72
CA PHE A 127 1.27 12.32 11.26
C PHE A 127 0.54 12.44 12.59
N LEU A 128 1.16 13.13 13.56
CA LEU A 128 0.60 13.29 14.90
C LEU A 128 -0.68 14.14 14.86
N SER A 129 -0.70 15.19 14.06
CA SER A 129 -1.88 16.05 13.89
C SER A 129 -3.05 15.32 13.24
N LEU A 130 -2.80 14.49 12.23
CA LEU A 130 -3.83 13.64 11.61
C LEU A 130 -4.36 12.59 12.59
N ILE A 131 -3.48 11.93 13.35
CA ILE A 131 -3.90 10.99 14.40
C ILE A 131 -4.80 11.66 15.43
N ASN A 132 -4.41 12.84 15.92
CA ASN A 132 -5.20 13.62 16.86
C ASN A 132 -6.53 14.11 16.26
N SER A 133 -6.66 14.06 14.94
CA SER A 133 -7.87 14.39 14.18
C SER A 133 -8.64 13.14 13.72
N GLY A 134 -8.30 11.95 14.24
CA GLY A 134 -8.99 10.69 13.96
C GLY A 134 -8.52 9.93 12.71
N ILE A 135 -7.41 10.35 12.09
CA ILE A 135 -6.88 9.73 10.87
C ILE A 135 -5.52 9.06 11.16
N LEU A 136 -5.50 7.74 11.05
CA LEU A 136 -4.27 6.96 11.17
C LEU A 136 -3.67 6.65 9.79
N LEU A 137 -2.46 7.17 9.54
CA LEU A 137 -1.67 6.83 8.35
C LEU A 137 -0.68 5.69 8.61
N GLN A 138 -0.29 5.00 7.55
CA GLN A 138 0.81 4.03 7.57
C GLN A 138 2.16 4.77 7.50
N SER A 139 3.19 4.24 8.16
CA SER A 139 4.58 4.71 8.03
C SER A 139 4.75 6.24 8.15
N GLN A 140 3.98 6.85 9.05
CA GLN A 140 3.88 8.29 9.33
C GLN A 140 3.18 9.15 8.26
N ALA A 141 3.39 8.94 6.96
CA ALA A 141 2.74 9.78 5.94
C ALA A 141 2.44 9.07 4.61
N ALA A 142 2.16 7.77 4.69
CA ALA A 142 1.75 6.97 3.53
C ALA A 142 0.49 6.19 3.87
N GLY A 143 -0.13 5.59 2.87
CA GLY A 143 -1.33 4.78 3.10
C GLY A 143 -1.77 4.03 1.86
N SER A 144 -2.86 3.29 2.04
CA SER A 144 -3.54 2.57 0.98
C SER A 144 -5.04 2.60 1.21
N LEU A 145 -5.80 2.79 0.15
CA LEU A 145 -7.24 2.57 0.17
C LEU A 145 -7.56 1.07 0.25
N ASN A 146 -8.71 0.74 0.84
CA ASN A 146 -9.23 -0.63 0.90
C ASN A 146 -10.55 -0.71 0.11
N ILE A 147 -11.08 -1.92 -0.11
CA ILE A 147 -12.27 -2.13 -0.95
C ILE A 147 -13.53 -1.39 -0.47
N LEU A 148 -13.59 -1.01 0.81
CA LEU A 148 -14.69 -0.27 1.41
C LEU A 148 -14.56 1.25 1.21
N SER A 149 -13.38 1.74 0.81
CA SER A 149 -13.15 3.16 0.59
C SER A 149 -14.03 3.69 -0.54
N THR A 150 -14.60 4.87 -0.28
CA THR A 150 -15.39 5.66 -1.20
C THR A 150 -14.80 7.07 -1.31
N GLU A 151 -15.44 7.95 -2.08
CA GLU A 151 -15.07 9.37 -2.11
C GLU A 151 -15.20 10.05 -0.74
N LEU A 152 -16.08 9.55 0.15
CA LEU A 152 -16.23 10.09 1.50
C LEU A 152 -14.94 9.98 2.32
N GLU A 153 -14.28 8.83 2.31
CA GLU A 153 -13.00 8.64 3.01
C GLU A 153 -11.89 9.49 2.41
N ILE A 154 -11.90 9.69 1.08
CA ILE A 154 -10.96 10.57 0.39
C ILE A 154 -11.16 12.01 0.87
N ASP A 155 -12.39 12.51 0.81
CA ASP A 155 -12.72 13.88 1.19
C ASP A 155 -12.45 14.13 2.67
N THR A 156 -12.76 13.15 3.53
CA THR A 156 -12.42 13.20 4.95
C THR A 156 -10.92 13.37 5.15
N LEU A 157 -10.08 12.58 4.47
CA LEU A 157 -8.63 12.69 4.56
C LEU A 157 -8.11 14.03 4.03
N VAL A 158 -8.61 14.47 2.88
CA VAL A 158 -8.18 15.72 2.22
C VAL A 158 -8.57 16.94 3.06
N ASN A 159 -9.81 17.02 3.52
CA ASN A 159 -10.31 18.13 4.34
C ASN A 159 -9.61 18.16 5.70
N THR A 160 -9.46 17.01 6.36
CA THR A 160 -8.73 16.96 7.64
C THR A 160 -7.25 17.34 7.46
N THR A 161 -6.64 16.96 6.33
CA THR A 161 -5.27 17.40 5.99
C THR A 161 -5.23 18.91 5.86
N ARG A 162 -6.15 19.53 5.12
CA ARG A 162 -6.28 20.99 5.01
C ARG A 162 -6.41 21.65 6.38
N ASP A 163 -7.34 21.19 7.22
CA ASP A 163 -7.55 21.74 8.56
C ASP A 163 -6.29 21.61 9.44
N VAL A 164 -5.56 20.51 9.32
CA VAL A 164 -4.28 20.31 10.02
C VAL A 164 -3.25 21.34 9.55
N LEU A 165 -3.12 21.54 8.23
CA LEU A 165 -2.18 22.51 7.65
C LEU A 165 -2.49 23.94 8.12
N GLU A 166 -3.77 24.31 8.24
CA GLU A 166 -4.18 25.61 8.79
C GLU A 166 -3.80 25.81 10.26
N ARG A 167 -3.74 24.73 11.05
CA ARG A 167 -3.38 24.78 12.48
C ARG A 167 -1.89 24.81 12.71
N ILE A 168 -1.11 24.04 11.92
CA ILE A 168 0.33 23.90 12.13
C ILE A 168 1.15 25.05 11.53
N LYS A 169 0.52 26.21 11.28
CA LYS A 169 1.10 27.41 10.63
C LYS A 169 2.62 27.52 10.83
N TYR A 170 3.31 27.55 9.69
CA TYR A 170 4.73 27.86 9.57
C TYR A 170 5.06 29.25 10.11
#